data_AF-A0A2H8TLA0-F1
#
_entry.id   AF-A0A2H8TLA0-F1
#
_cell.length_a   1.000
_cell.length_b   1.000
_cell.length_c   1.000
_cell.angle_alpha   90.00
_cell.angle_beta   90.00
_cell.angle_gamma   90.00
#
_symmetry.space_group_name_H-M   'P 1'
#
loop_
_entity.id
_entity.type
_entity.pdbx_description
1 polymer ?
#
loop_
_entity_poly.entity_id
_entity_poly.type
_entity_poly.pdbx_seq_one_letter_code
_entity_poly.pdbx_strand_id
1 'polypeptide(L)'
;MEQVQQILQELEMAGSIMLASPSLVTNDQRSAAEAVFMNFRKTNMPYSICRYILDCSKVDFVLFETAGTLRDALIRDWILLSQDQKNELRQYLFQFIMRDGNIAPFVRERILQVINVI
;
A
#
# COMPACT_ATOMS: atom_id res chain seq x y z
N MET A 1 -13.91 -2.23 -11.48
CA MET A 1 -13.66 -2.95 -10.21
C MET A 1 -12.79 -4.18 -10.42
N GLU A 2 -13.04 -4.98 -11.45
CA GLU A 2 -12.28 -6.22 -11.76
C GLU A 2 -10.75 -6.01 -11.89
N GLN A 3 -10.29 -4.94 -12.54
CA GLN A 3 -8.86 -4.63 -12.66
C GLN A 3 -8.15 -4.35 -11.32
N VAL A 4 -8.81 -3.63 -10.39
CA VAL A 4 -8.21 -3.30 -9.09
C VAL A 4 -8.12 -4.55 -8.21
N GLN A 5 -9.10 -5.44 -8.33
CA GLN A 5 -9.07 -6.73 -7.66
C GLN A 5 -7.94 -7.63 -8.18
N GLN A 6 -7.67 -7.62 -9.49
CA GLN A 6 -6.52 -8.34 -10.06
C GLN A 6 -5.20 -7.80 -9.50
N ILE A 7 -5.02 -6.48 -9.46
CA ILE A 7 -3.84 -5.84 -8.86
C ILE A 7 -3.67 -6.28 -7.40
N LEU A 8 -4.74 -6.29 -6.61
CA LEU A 8 -4.69 -6.74 -5.22
C LEU A 8 -4.23 -8.21 -5.12
N GLN A 9 -4.80 -9.10 -5.94
CA GLN A 9 -4.42 -10.51 -5.96
C GLN A 9 -2.95 -10.70 -6.33
N GLU A 10 -2.46 -9.97 -7.34
CA GLU A 10 -1.05 -9.99 -7.73
C GLU A 10 -0.13 -9.52 -6.59
N LEU A 11 -0.49 -8.46 -5.89
CA LEU A 11 0.26 -7.95 -4.74
C LEU A 11 0.27 -8.94 -3.57
N GLU A 12 -0.84 -9.61 -3.28
CA GLU A 12 -0.91 -10.61 -2.19
C GLU A 12 -0.09 -11.87 -2.52
N MET A 13 -0.12 -12.33 -3.77
CA MET A 13 0.74 -13.41 -4.25
C MET A 13 2.22 -13.03 -4.17
N ALA A 14 2.58 -11.84 -4.67
CA ALA A 14 3.95 -11.33 -4.59
C ALA A 14 4.41 -11.15 -3.14
N GLY A 15 3.55 -10.63 -2.25
CA GLY A 15 3.85 -10.46 -0.83
C GLY A 15 4.14 -11.78 -0.12
N SER A 16 3.42 -12.85 -0.48
CA SER A 16 3.68 -14.20 0.03
C SER A 16 5.06 -14.72 -0.39
N ILE A 17 5.51 -14.42 -1.62
CA ILE A 17 6.85 -14.78 -2.11
C ILE A 17 7.93 -13.95 -1.40
N MET A 18 7.71 -12.65 -1.19
CA MET A 18 8.67 -11.75 -0.52
C MET A 18 8.97 -12.18 0.91
N LEU A 19 7.94 -12.63 1.64
CA LEU A 19 8.02 -13.07 3.03
C LEU A 19 8.40 -14.55 3.18
N ALA A 20 8.43 -15.32 2.09
CA ALA A 20 8.81 -16.73 2.14
C ALA A 20 10.30 -16.91 2.50
N SER A 21 10.58 -18.03 3.17
CA SER A 21 11.95 -18.46 3.48
C SER A 21 12.80 -18.54 2.20
N PRO A 22 14.09 -18.14 2.23
CA PRO A 22 14.99 -18.26 1.08
C PRO A 22 15.13 -19.69 0.52
N SER A 23 14.81 -20.72 1.32
CA SER A 23 14.84 -22.12 0.88
C SER A 23 13.63 -22.53 0.03
N LEU A 24 12.56 -21.74 0.03
CA LEU A 24 11.27 -22.07 -0.62
C LEU A 24 11.05 -21.30 -1.94
N VAL A 25 11.79 -20.23 -2.17
CA VAL A 25 11.64 -19.36 -3.33
C VAL A 25 12.97 -19.17 -4.03
N THR A 26 12.95 -19.21 -5.36
CA THR A 26 14.15 -18.91 -6.15
C THR A 26 14.41 -17.40 -6.19
N ASN A 27 15.63 -17.01 -6.53
CA ASN A 27 15.97 -15.60 -6.76
C ASN A 27 15.08 -15.01 -7.86
N ASP A 28 14.84 -15.74 -8.94
CA ASP A 28 14.00 -15.28 -10.06
C ASP A 28 12.55 -15.02 -9.62
N GLN A 29 11.97 -15.89 -8.78
CA GLN A 29 10.63 -15.69 -8.23
C GLN A 29 10.58 -14.45 -7.33
N ARG A 30 11.61 -14.23 -6.51
CA ARG A 30 11.71 -13.04 -5.66
C ARG A 30 11.87 -11.77 -6.50
N SER A 31 12.73 -11.77 -7.51
CA SER A 31 12.88 -10.64 -8.43
C SER A 31 11.59 -10.34 -9.20
N ALA A 32 10.83 -11.36 -9.61
CA ALA A 32 9.53 -11.18 -10.24
C ALA A 32 8.51 -10.55 -9.27
N ALA A 33 8.47 -10.99 -8.01
CA ALA A 33 7.62 -10.41 -6.97
C ALA A 33 8.00 -8.94 -6.68
N GLU A 34 9.30 -8.62 -6.61
CA GLU A 34 9.77 -7.24 -6.44
C GLU A 34 9.35 -6.34 -7.61
N ALA A 35 9.38 -6.85 -8.84
CA ALA A 35 8.94 -6.11 -10.02
C ALA A 35 7.46 -5.72 -9.94
N VAL A 36 6.60 -6.57 -9.37
CA VAL A 36 5.17 -6.26 -9.13
C VAL A 36 5.04 -5.04 -8.21
N PHE A 37 5.70 -5.04 -7.05
CA PHE A 37 5.67 -3.89 -6.13
C PHE A 37 6.35 -2.64 -6.70
N MET A 38 7.40 -2.81 -7.52
CA MET A 38 8.04 -1.69 -8.21
C MET A 38 7.09 -1.04 -9.24
N ASN A 39 6.36 -1.85 -10.00
CA ASN A 39 5.37 -1.35 -10.96
C ASN A 39 4.19 -0.69 -10.24
N PHE A 40 3.72 -1.27 -9.16
CA PHE A 40 2.66 -0.69 -8.33
C PHE A 40 3.03 0.71 -7.81
N ARG A 41 4.26 0.90 -7.30
CA ARG A 41 4.77 2.22 -6.87
C ARG A 41 4.83 3.29 -7.96
N LYS A 42 4.98 2.87 -9.23
CA LYS A 42 5.00 3.77 -10.39
C LYS A 42 3.59 4.18 -10.86
N THR A 43 2.54 3.66 -10.23
CA THR A 43 1.16 4.00 -10.59
C THR A 43 0.89 5.49 -10.39
N ASN A 44 0.41 6.16 -11.44
CA ASN A 44 0.03 7.57 -11.36
C ASN A 44 -1.27 7.73 -10.57
N MET A 45 -1.34 8.74 -9.70
CA MET A 45 -2.51 9.05 -8.87
C MET A 45 -3.11 7.81 -8.16
N PRO A 46 -2.33 7.06 -7.38
CA PRO A 46 -2.72 5.74 -6.87
C PRO A 46 -3.74 5.79 -5.72
N TYR A 47 -4.27 6.97 -5.36
CA TYR A 47 -5.07 7.19 -4.16
C TYR A 47 -6.31 6.30 -4.05
N SER A 48 -7.07 6.14 -5.13
CA SER A 48 -8.28 5.30 -5.13
C SER A 48 -7.94 3.81 -5.00
N ILE A 49 -6.93 3.35 -5.73
CA ILE A 49 -6.44 1.96 -5.69
C ILE A 49 -5.88 1.64 -4.30
N CYS A 50 -5.10 2.55 -3.72
CA CYS A 50 -4.52 2.34 -2.39
C CYS A 50 -5.59 2.28 -1.30
N ARG A 51 -6.63 3.13 -1.34
CA ARG A 51 -7.76 3.02 -0.41
C ARG A 51 -8.46 1.66 -0.54
N TYR A 52 -8.73 1.22 -1.77
CA TYR A 52 -9.31 -0.09 -2.01
C TYR A 52 -8.46 -1.24 -1.43
N ILE A 53 -7.14 -1.21 -1.68
CA ILE A 53 -6.22 -2.24 -1.16
C ILE A 53 -6.17 -2.22 0.36
N LEU A 54 -6.10 -1.04 0.99
CA LEU A 54 -6.13 -0.90 2.44
C LEU A 54 -7.43 -1.48 3.02
N ASP A 55 -8.58 -1.23 2.39
CA ASP A 55 -9.88 -1.70 2.87
C ASP A 55 -10.09 -3.21 2.69
N CYS A 56 -9.45 -3.83 1.69
CA CYS A 56 -9.68 -5.22 1.32
C CYS A 56 -8.58 -6.20 1.77
N SER A 57 -7.31 -5.78 1.76
CA SER A 57 -6.20 -6.70 2.06
C SER A 57 -6.05 -6.93 3.56
N LYS A 58 -5.64 -8.15 3.91
CA LYS A 58 -5.24 -8.54 5.27
C LYS A 58 -3.76 -8.88 5.37
N VAL A 59 -3.02 -8.75 4.28
CA VAL A 59 -1.59 -9.07 4.23
C VAL A 59 -0.80 -7.84 4.66
N ASP A 60 -0.23 -7.87 5.87
CA ASP A 60 0.47 -6.71 6.45
C ASP A 60 1.56 -6.13 5.52
N PHE A 61 2.29 -6.98 4.79
CA PHE A 61 3.29 -6.53 3.82
C PHE A 61 2.68 -5.73 2.67
N VAL A 62 1.52 -6.17 2.15
CA VAL A 62 0.80 -5.43 1.10
C VAL A 62 0.29 -4.10 1.64
N LEU A 63 -0.24 -4.07 2.86
CA LEU A 63 -0.67 -2.84 3.52
C LEU A 63 0.51 -1.87 3.72
N PHE A 64 1.68 -2.37 4.11
CA PHE A 64 2.90 -1.58 4.28
C PHE A 64 3.39 -0.97 2.95
N GLU A 65 3.48 -1.77 1.89
CA GLU A 65 3.87 -1.30 0.55
C GLU A 65 2.84 -0.32 -0.02
N THR A 66 1.56 -0.51 0.27
CA THR A 66 0.47 0.41 -0.11
C THR A 66 0.59 1.76 0.59
N ALA A 67 0.85 1.75 1.90
CA ALA A 67 1.12 2.98 2.64
C ALA A 67 2.39 3.69 2.14
N GLY A 68 3.44 2.94 1.78
CA GLY A 68 4.63 3.48 1.13
C GLY A 68 4.32 4.15 -0.22
N THR A 69 3.53 3.48 -1.06
CA THR A 69 3.10 4.00 -2.36
C THR A 69 2.27 5.28 -2.22
N LEU A 70 1.37 5.33 -1.24
CA LEU A 70 0.61 6.55 -0.91
C LEU A 70 1.52 7.70 -0.49
N ARG A 71 2.51 7.44 0.37
CA ARG A 71 3.48 8.45 0.80
C ARG A 71 4.25 9.04 -0.38
N ASP A 72 4.77 8.17 -1.24
CA ASP A 72 5.58 8.60 -2.38
C ASP A 72 4.73 9.39 -3.39
N ALA A 73 3.48 8.99 -3.61
CA ALA A 73 2.53 9.74 -4.42
C ALA A 73 2.16 11.10 -3.81
N LEU A 74 1.94 11.17 -2.50
CA LEU A 74 1.66 12.44 -1.80
C LEU A 74 2.79 13.44 -1.96
N ILE A 75 4.05 13.00 -1.81
CA ILE A 75 5.22 13.86 -1.96
C ILE A 75 5.32 14.38 -3.39
N ARG A 76 5.14 13.48 -4.38
CA ARG A 76 5.26 13.82 -5.80
C ARG A 76 4.15 14.75 -6.29
N ASP A 77 2.91 14.47 -5.87
CA ASP A 77 1.70 15.08 -6.42
C ASP A 77 1.11 16.15 -5.48
N TRP A 78 1.84 16.55 -4.42
CA TRP A 78 1.36 17.43 -3.34
C TRP A 78 0.63 18.70 -3.80
N ILE A 79 1.19 19.36 -4.81
CA ILE A 79 0.69 20.62 -5.36
C ILE A 79 -0.58 20.44 -6.21
N LEU A 80 -0.83 19.22 -6.68
CA LEU A 80 -1.98 18.87 -7.52
C LEU A 80 -3.22 18.53 -6.69
N LEU A 81 -3.03 18.23 -5.40
CA LEU A 81 -4.10 17.88 -4.48
C LEU A 81 -4.73 19.12 -3.85
N SER A 82 -6.06 19.19 -3.87
CA SER A 82 -6.82 20.20 -3.13
C SER A 82 -6.69 19.98 -1.61
N GLN A 83 -6.99 21.03 -0.84
CA GLN A 83 -6.99 20.93 0.62
C GLN A 83 -8.04 19.92 1.12
N ASP A 84 -9.19 19.82 0.44
CA ASP A 84 -10.23 18.86 0.79
C ASP A 84 -9.77 17.43 0.56
N GLN A 85 -9.12 17.14 -0.57
CA GLN A 85 -8.56 15.81 -0.86
C GLN A 85 -7.53 15.38 0.19
N LYS A 86 -6.70 16.33 0.64
CA LYS A 86 -5.72 16.11 1.73
C LYS A 86 -6.42 15.79 3.04
N ASN A 87 -7.41 16.59 3.42
CA ASN A 87 -8.18 16.41 4.65
C ASN A 87 -8.95 15.08 4.67
N GLU A 88 -9.61 14.72 3.57
CA GLU A 88 -10.31 13.45 3.40
C GLU A 88 -9.37 12.26 3.53
N LEU A 89 -8.19 12.32 2.89
CA LEU A 89 -7.20 11.26 3.00
C LEU A 89 -6.70 11.11 4.44
N ARG A 90 -6.39 12.23 5.12
CA ARG A 90 -5.96 12.21 6.52
C ARG A 90 -7.02 11.57 7.41
N GLN A 91 -8.28 11.99 7.29
CA GLN A 91 -9.39 11.43 8.05
C GLN A 91 -9.56 9.93 7.80
N TYR A 92 -9.50 9.51 6.53
CA TYR A 92 -9.56 8.10 6.15
C TYR A 92 -8.43 7.28 6.81
N LEU A 93 -7.18 7.75 6.75
CA LEU A 93 -6.05 7.02 7.33
C LEU A 93 -6.14 6.92 8.86
N PHE A 94 -6.64 7.95 9.54
CA PHE A 94 -6.93 7.86 10.98
C PHE A 94 -8.02 6.83 11.27
N GLN A 95 -9.12 6.85 10.53
CA GLN A 95 -10.21 5.86 10.68
C GLN A 95 -9.70 4.44 10.42
N PHE A 96 -8.84 4.26 9.41
CA PHE A 96 -8.21 2.98 9.12
C PHE A 96 -7.39 2.44 10.29
N ILE A 97 -6.55 3.28 10.90
CA ILE A 97 -5.73 2.91 12.07
C ILE A 97 -6.60 2.62 13.32
N MET A 98 -7.70 3.33 13.47
CA MET A 98 -8.63 3.21 14.60
C MET A 98 -9.63 2.05 14.45
N ARG A 99 -9.81 1.52 13.23
CA ARG A 99 -10.72 0.40 12.97
C ARG A 99 -10.32 -0.81 13.82
N ASP A 100 -11.31 -1.52 14.35
CA ASP A 100 -11.08 -2.76 15.09
C ASP A 100 -10.37 -3.79 14.19
N GLY A 101 -9.07 -3.97 14.44
CA GLY A 101 -8.19 -4.81 13.65
C GLY A 101 -6.78 -4.72 14.20
N ASN A 102 -6.19 -5.86 14.52
CA ASN A 102 -4.81 -5.93 14.97
C ASN A 102 -3.88 -5.78 13.76
N ILE A 103 -3.79 -4.57 13.19
CA ILE A 103 -2.80 -4.25 12.16
C ILE A 103 -1.41 -4.33 12.78
N ALA A 104 -0.44 -4.88 12.04
CA ALA A 104 0.90 -5.00 12.58
C ALA A 104 1.50 -3.62 12.94
N PRO A 105 2.29 -3.50 14.03
CA PRO A 105 2.84 -2.22 14.47
C PRO A 105 3.61 -1.45 13.39
N PHE A 106 4.36 -2.15 12.53
CA PHE A 106 5.11 -1.54 11.44
C PHE A 106 4.21 -0.94 10.34
N VAL A 107 3.04 -1.54 10.10
CA VAL A 107 2.03 -0.99 9.17
C VAL A 107 1.43 0.27 9.77
N ARG A 108 1.07 0.23 11.06
CA ARG A 108 0.55 1.40 11.78
C ARG A 108 1.53 2.57 11.74
N GLU A 109 2.80 2.31 12.07
CA GLU A 109 3.84 3.33 12.02
C GLU A 109 4.01 3.89 10.60
N ARG A 110 3.99 3.03 9.57
CA ARG A 110 4.08 3.48 8.18
C ARG A 110 2.93 4.40 7.81
N ILE A 111 1.69 4.09 8.21
CA ILE A 111 0.52 4.94 7.94
C ILE A 111 0.62 6.27 8.69
N LEU A 112 1.09 6.28 9.94
CA LEU A 112 1.35 7.52 10.67
C LEU A 112 2.39 8.39 9.96
N GLN A 113 3.42 7.79 9.36
CA GLN A 113 4.38 8.53 8.52
C GLN A 113 3.71 9.14 7.28
N VAL A 114 2.70 8.49 6.68
CA VAL A 114 1.90 9.08 5.59
C VAL A 114 1.11 10.28 6.09
N ILE A 115 0.45 10.15 7.25
CA ILE A 115 -0.34 11.22 7.86
C ILE A 115 0.53 12.45 8.15
N ASN A 116 1.78 12.26 8.59
CA ASN A 116 2.72 13.35 8.86
C ASN A 116 3.16 14.12 7.60
N VAL A 117 2.99 13.56 6.41
CA VAL A 117 3.25 14.26 5.14
C VAL A 117 2.09 15.20 4.79
N ILE A 118 0.88 14.86 5.21
CA ILE A 118 -0.34 15.66 4.98
C ILE A 118 -0.38 16.81 5.99
#